data_AF-A0A0S8JSN3-F1
#
_entry.id   AF-A0A0S8JSN3-F1
#
_cell.length_a   1.000
_cell.length_b   1.000
_cell.length_c   1.000
_cell.angle_alpha   90.00
_cell.angle_beta   90.00
_cell.angle_gamma   90.00
#
_symmetry.space_group_name_H-M   'P 1'
#
loop_
_entity.id
_entity.type
_entity.pdbx_description
1 polymer ?
#
loop_
_entity_poly.entity_id
_entity_poly.type
_entity_poly.pdbx_seq_one_letter_code
_entity_poly.pdbx_strand_id
1 'polypeptide(L)'
;MIWQESLFDPYAVSPANAKGLMQIIPSTAKMIAAELGTSGYSYSDPVISIRFGMHYFKKMLQEFNSIPLSLAAYNAGPIRVRRWVRNDPNSETDTFIELIPYDETRNYVKYILARQQIYRTVLSF
;
A
#
# COMPACT_ATOMS: atom_id res chain seq x y z
N MET A 1 4.88 6.06 -0.04
CA MET A 1 3.44 5.72 -0.01
C MET A 1 2.59 6.96 0.10
N ILE A 2 2.61 7.70 1.23
CA ILE A 2 1.69 8.83 1.49
C ILE A 2 1.53 9.81 0.31
N TRP A 3 2.62 10.30 -0.27
CA TRP A 3 2.53 11.19 -1.44
C TRP A 3 1.75 10.56 -2.61
N GLN A 4 2.00 9.28 -2.91
CA GLN A 4 1.34 8.57 -4.01
C GLN A 4 -0.15 8.32 -3.72
N GLU A 5 -0.49 8.14 -2.45
CA GLU A 5 -1.86 7.84 -2.01
C GLU A 5 -2.75 9.08 -1.99
N SER A 6 -2.23 10.20 -1.49
CA SER A 6 -3.07 11.35 -1.13
C SER A 6 -2.47 12.69 -1.52
N LEU A 7 -1.27 12.73 -2.11
CA LEU A 7 -0.50 13.96 -2.25
C LEU A 7 -0.33 14.73 -0.92
N PHE A 8 -0.31 14.00 0.20
CA PHE A 8 -0.31 14.53 1.57
C PHE A 8 -1.62 15.19 2.05
N ASP A 9 -2.74 15.02 1.35
CA ASP A 9 -4.04 15.50 1.79
C ASP A 9 -4.69 14.52 2.82
N PRO A 10 -4.85 14.91 4.10
CA PRO A 10 -5.49 14.05 5.08
C PRO A 10 -7.00 13.88 4.85
N TYR A 11 -7.63 14.71 4.02
CA TYR A 11 -9.06 14.61 3.70
C TYR A 11 -9.33 13.88 2.37
N ALA A 12 -8.30 13.38 1.70
CA ALA A 12 -8.43 12.70 0.42
C ALA A 12 -9.42 11.52 0.47
N VAL A 13 -10.32 11.46 -0.51
CA VAL A 13 -11.26 10.34 -0.72
C VAL A 13 -11.21 9.90 -2.18
N SER A 14 -10.89 8.63 -2.42
CA SER A 14 -10.89 8.06 -3.78
C SER A 14 -12.29 7.62 -4.24
N PRO A 15 -12.49 7.37 -5.55
CA PRO A 15 -13.74 6.78 -6.07
C PRO A 15 -14.08 5.41 -5.44
N ALA A 16 -13.07 4.65 -5.02
CA ALA A 16 -13.23 3.39 -4.30
C ALA A 16 -13.54 3.57 -2.80
N ASN A 17 -13.78 4.81 -2.36
CA ASN A 17 -14.04 5.20 -0.98
C ASN A 17 -12.85 4.91 -0.03
N ALA A 18 -11.63 4.89 -0.56
CA ALA A 18 -10.41 4.86 0.23
C ALA A 18 -10.14 6.26 0.80
N LYS A 19 -9.62 6.34 2.04
CA LYS A 19 -9.63 7.61 2.79
C LYS A 19 -8.32 7.92 3.51
N GLY A 20 -8.03 9.22 3.63
CA GLY A 20 -6.93 9.77 4.41
C GLY A 20 -5.56 9.64 3.73
N LEU A 21 -4.51 9.98 4.49
CA LEU A 21 -3.13 10.03 4.01
C LEU A 21 -2.65 8.73 3.34
N MET A 22 -3.08 7.59 3.86
CA MET A 22 -2.70 6.27 3.34
C MET A 22 -3.83 5.54 2.62
N GLN A 23 -4.91 6.24 2.24
CA GLN A 23 -6.01 5.71 1.42
C GLN A 23 -6.47 4.30 1.83
N ILE A 24 -6.90 4.15 3.08
CA ILE A 24 -7.44 2.89 3.58
C ILE A 24 -8.94 2.81 3.29
N ILE A 25 -9.39 1.70 2.68
CA ILE A 25 -10.82 1.42 2.47
C ILE A 25 -11.52 0.99 3.77
N PRO A 26 -12.84 1.20 3.92
CA PRO A 26 -13.53 0.97 5.19
C PRO A 26 -13.48 -0.47 5.71
N SER A 27 -13.54 -1.47 4.82
CA SER A 27 -13.45 -2.89 5.21
C SER A 27 -12.09 -3.20 5.84
N THR A 28 -11.01 -2.70 5.24
CA THR A 28 -9.64 -2.82 5.76
C THR A 28 -9.47 -2.06 7.07
N ALA A 29 -10.00 -0.82 7.17
CA ALA A 29 -9.94 -0.06 8.42
C ALA A 29 -10.66 -0.77 9.58
N LYS A 30 -11.83 -1.38 9.32
CA LYS A 30 -12.56 -2.16 10.34
C LYS A 30 -11.78 -3.37 10.83
N MET A 31 -11.14 -4.11 9.92
CA MET A 31 -10.25 -5.23 10.26
C MET A 31 -9.09 -4.76 11.15
N ILE A 32 -8.39 -3.70 10.73
CA ILE A 32 -7.22 -3.17 11.45
C ILE A 32 -7.61 -2.62 12.82
N ALA A 33 -8.74 -1.90 12.91
CA ALA A 33 -9.24 -1.36 14.17
C ALA A 33 -9.51 -2.48 15.19
N ALA A 34 -10.08 -3.61 14.75
CA ALA A 34 -10.27 -4.78 15.60
C ALA A 34 -8.93 -5.39 16.05
N GLU A 35 -7.97 -5.53 15.14
CA GLU A 35 -6.62 -6.08 15.44
C GLU A 35 -5.82 -5.20 16.40
N LEU A 36 -6.01 -3.88 16.33
CA LEU A 36 -5.31 -2.91 17.16
C LEU A 36 -6.09 -2.49 18.43
N GLY A 37 -7.29 -3.03 18.65
CA GLY A 37 -8.16 -2.62 19.75
C GLY A 37 -8.53 -1.13 19.72
N THR A 38 -8.62 -0.54 18.53
CA THR A 38 -8.89 0.89 18.34
C THR A 38 -10.38 1.12 18.08
N SER A 39 -11.02 1.97 18.89
CA SER A 39 -12.40 2.42 18.71
C SER A 39 -12.46 3.90 18.32
N GLY A 40 -13.53 4.32 17.63
CA GLY A 40 -13.80 5.73 17.35
C GLY A 40 -12.71 6.45 16.56
N TYR A 41 -12.22 5.85 15.46
CA TYR A 41 -11.13 6.41 14.67
C TYR A 41 -11.60 7.36 13.57
N SER A 42 -10.77 8.34 13.20
CA SER A 42 -10.97 9.23 12.07
C SER A 42 -9.94 8.99 10.96
N TYR A 43 -10.37 8.89 9.71
CA TYR A 43 -9.47 8.76 8.57
C TYR A 43 -8.63 10.02 8.32
N SER A 44 -9.16 11.18 8.70
CA SER A 44 -8.49 12.47 8.52
C SER A 44 -7.52 12.82 9.65
N ASP A 45 -7.46 12.01 10.70
CA ASP A 45 -6.37 12.08 11.68
C ASP A 45 -5.11 11.47 11.05
N PRO A 46 -4.05 12.27 10.80
CA PRO A 46 -2.81 11.79 10.19
C PRO A 46 -2.17 10.62 10.94
N VAL A 47 -2.22 10.63 12.28
CA VAL A 47 -1.59 9.61 13.12
C VAL A 47 -2.33 8.29 12.97
N ILE A 48 -3.66 8.31 13.01
CA ILE A 48 -4.49 7.13 12.77
C ILE A 48 -4.31 6.60 11.35
N SER A 49 -4.36 7.49 10.34
CA SER A 49 -4.22 7.10 8.94
C SER A 49 -2.88 6.41 8.68
N ILE A 50 -1.79 6.98 9.19
CA ILE A 50 -0.45 6.41 9.08
C ILE A 50 -0.35 5.10 9.85
N ARG A 51 -0.85 5.04 11.09
CA ARG A 51 -0.82 3.81 11.90
C ARG A 51 -1.55 2.67 11.21
N PHE A 52 -2.74 2.93 10.66
CA PHE A 52 -3.52 1.92 9.96
C PHE A 52 -2.83 1.49 8.67
N GLY A 53 -2.37 2.44 7.87
CA GLY A 53 -1.67 2.13 6.63
C GLY A 53 -0.37 1.35 6.85
N MET A 54 0.43 1.70 7.84
CA MET A 54 1.64 0.98 8.18
C MET A 54 1.36 -0.41 8.76
N HIS A 55 0.31 -0.57 9.57
CA HIS A 55 -0.11 -1.90 10.04
C HIS A 55 -0.51 -2.80 8.88
N TYR A 56 -1.30 -2.29 7.94
CA TYR A 56 -1.69 -3.04 6.75
C TYR A 56 -0.49 -3.40 5.87
N PHE A 57 0.39 -2.42 5.61
CA PHE A 57 1.59 -2.64 4.81
C PHE A 57 2.54 -3.66 5.46
N LYS A 58 2.70 -3.65 6.79
CA LYS A 58 3.47 -4.65 7.52
C LYS A 58 2.91 -6.07 7.30
N LYS A 59 1.59 -6.24 7.30
CA LYS A 59 0.96 -7.54 6.98
C LYS A 59 1.29 -7.99 5.56
N MET A 60 1.26 -7.07 4.59
CA MET A 60 1.66 -7.38 3.21
C MET A 60 3.16 -7.73 3.12
N LEU A 61 4.03 -7.08 3.90
CA LEU A 61 5.44 -7.46 3.98
C LEU A 61 5.64 -8.87 4.54
N GLN A 62 4.94 -9.20 5.62
CA GLN A 62 5.01 -10.51 6.25
C GLN A 62 4.51 -11.63 5.33
N GLU A 63 3.48 -11.35 4.51
CA GLU A 63 2.92 -12.33 3.59
C GLU A 63 3.81 -12.57 2.36
N PHE A 64 4.30 -11.50 1.75
CA PHE A 64 4.98 -11.60 0.44
C PHE A 64 6.51 -11.56 0.51
N ASN A 65 7.09 -11.18 1.66
CA ASN A 65 8.53 -11.07 1.87
C ASN A 65 9.29 -10.29 0.77
N SER A 66 8.62 -9.33 0.13
CA SER A 66 9.15 -8.56 -1.00
C SER A 66 8.43 -7.23 -1.11
N ILE A 67 9.18 -6.12 -1.05
CA ILE A 67 8.63 -4.76 -1.06
C ILE A 67 7.72 -4.53 -2.29
N PRO A 68 8.13 -4.85 -3.54
CA PRO A 68 7.27 -4.64 -4.71
C PRO A 68 5.98 -5.44 -4.68
N LEU A 69 6.03 -6.71 -4.27
CA LEU A 69 4.83 -7.56 -4.14
C LEU A 69 3.91 -7.02 -3.04
N SER A 70 4.46 -6.56 -1.92
CA SER A 70 3.69 -5.98 -0.82
C SER A 70 3.02 -4.66 -1.21
N LEU A 71 3.68 -3.82 -2.01
CA LEU A 71 3.09 -2.60 -2.57
C LEU A 71 1.96 -2.94 -3.57
N ALA A 72 2.19 -3.92 -4.44
CA ALA A 72 1.15 -4.40 -5.36
C ALA A 72 -0.07 -4.94 -4.58
N ALA A 73 0.19 -5.66 -3.48
CA ALA A 73 -0.87 -6.25 -2.65
C ALA A 73 -1.61 -5.19 -1.83
N TYR A 74 -0.92 -4.13 -1.42
CA TYR A 74 -1.53 -2.97 -0.77
C TYR A 74 -2.56 -2.29 -1.68
N ASN A 75 -2.20 -2.08 -2.95
CA ASN A 75 -3.06 -1.39 -3.93
C ASN A 75 -4.14 -2.30 -4.54
N ALA A 76 -3.77 -3.49 -5.03
CA ALA A 76 -4.70 -4.38 -5.75
C ALA A 76 -5.38 -5.43 -4.86
N GLY A 77 -4.94 -5.57 -3.60
CA GLY A 77 -5.37 -6.59 -2.66
C GLY A 77 -4.56 -7.89 -2.78
N PRO A 78 -4.31 -8.58 -1.65
CA PRO A 78 -3.40 -9.72 -1.59
C PRO A 78 -3.92 -10.96 -2.35
N ILE A 79 -5.25 -11.12 -2.48
CA ILE A 79 -5.85 -12.23 -3.25
C ILE A 79 -5.40 -12.19 -4.72
N ARG A 80 -5.37 -10.99 -5.32
CA ARG A 80 -4.96 -10.80 -6.72
C ARG A 80 -3.47 -11.07 -6.88
N VAL A 81 -2.64 -10.49 -6.01
CA VAL A 81 -1.19 -10.69 -6.05
C VAL A 81 -0.82 -12.17 -5.87
N ARG A 82 -1.45 -12.90 -4.94
CA ARG A 82 -1.26 -14.35 -4.81
C ARG A 82 -1.63 -15.12 -6.07
N ARG A 83 -2.58 -14.64 -6.87
CA ARG A 83 -2.92 -15.26 -8.17
C ARG A 83 -1.84 -14.97 -9.21
N TRP A 84 -1.34 -13.73 -9.27
CA TRP A 84 -0.27 -13.35 -10.20
C TRP A 84 1.02 -14.12 -9.92
N VAL A 85 1.45 -14.19 -8.66
CA VAL A 85 2.66 -14.94 -8.25
C VAL A 85 2.51 -16.43 -8.53
N ARG A 86 1.33 -17.04 -8.31
CA ARG A 86 1.12 -18.47 -8.60
C ARG A 86 1.19 -18.80 -10.09
N ASN A 87 0.85 -17.85 -10.97
CA ASN A 87 0.93 -18.05 -12.40
C ASN A 87 2.39 -17.98 -12.90
N ASP A 88 3.29 -17.35 -12.15
CA ASP A 88 4.71 -17.25 -12.48
C ASP A 88 5.59 -17.28 -11.21
N PRO A 89 5.78 -18.47 -10.60
CA PRO A 89 6.44 -18.61 -9.30
C PRO A 89 7.95 -18.36 -9.34
N ASN A 90 8.56 -18.38 -10.51
CA ASN A 90 10.02 -18.21 -10.70
C ASN A 90 10.37 -16.82 -11.24
N SER A 91 9.38 -15.94 -11.42
CA SER A 91 9.64 -14.57 -11.87
C SER A 91 10.58 -13.87 -10.91
N GLU A 92 11.66 -13.31 -11.45
CA GLU A 92 12.42 -12.28 -10.74
C GLU A 92 11.51 -11.11 -10.38
N THR A 93 11.86 -10.38 -9.32
CA THR A 93 11.01 -9.30 -8.79
C THR A 93 10.77 -8.19 -9.83
N ASP A 94 11.79 -7.83 -10.62
CA ASP A 94 11.66 -6.80 -11.65
C ASP A 94 10.74 -7.27 -12.79
N THR A 95 10.89 -8.53 -13.21
CA THR A 95 9.98 -9.17 -14.18
C THR A 95 8.54 -9.20 -13.65
N PHE A 96 8.35 -9.48 -12.36
CA PHE A 96 7.01 -9.50 -11.75
C PHE A 96 6.34 -8.13 -11.86
N ILE A 97 7.08 -7.04 -11.59
CA ILE A 97 6.53 -5.68 -11.68
C ILE A 97 6.02 -5.42 -13.10
N GLU A 98 6.79 -5.75 -14.13
CA GLU A 98 6.38 -5.55 -15.52
C GLU A 98 5.14 -6.37 -15.90
N LEU A 99 5.01 -7.57 -15.33
CA LEU A 99 3.90 -8.48 -15.61
C LEU A 99 2.62 -8.22 -14.78
N ILE A 100 2.62 -7.25 -13.85
CA ILE A 100 1.40 -6.86 -13.12
C ILE A 100 0.30 -6.51 -14.14
N PRO A 101 -0.86 -7.21 -14.16
CA PRO A 101 -1.87 -7.01 -15.21
C PRO A 101 -2.61 -5.67 -15.16
N TYR A 102 -2.59 -5.00 -14.00
CA TYR A 102 -3.27 -3.71 -13.83
C TYR A 102 -2.26 -2.58 -13.97
N ASP A 103 -2.44 -1.74 -15.01
CA ASP A 103 -1.55 -0.61 -15.27
C ASP A 103 -1.47 0.35 -14.08
N GLU A 104 -2.59 0.58 -13.40
CA GLU A 104 -2.65 1.38 -12.17
C GLU A 104 -1.72 0.82 -11.09
N THR A 105 -1.83 -0.48 -10.80
CA THR A 105 -1.00 -1.14 -9.79
C THR A 105 0.46 -1.20 -10.21
N ARG A 106 0.75 -1.47 -11.49
CA ARG A 106 2.11 -1.47 -12.04
C ARG A 106 2.77 -0.10 -11.83
N ASN A 107 2.09 0.96 -12.24
CA ASN A 107 2.58 2.33 -12.10
C ASN A 107 2.69 2.75 -10.63
N TYR A 108 1.73 2.37 -9.79
CA TYR A 108 1.77 2.61 -8.35
C TYR A 108 3.06 2.07 -7.71
N VAL A 109 3.42 0.81 -8.01
CA VAL A 109 4.66 0.20 -7.50
C VAL A 109 5.88 0.98 -7.99
N LYS A 110 5.98 1.21 -9.31
CA LYS A 110 7.11 1.93 -9.92
C LYS A 110 7.30 3.33 -9.33
N TYR A 111 6.22 4.10 -9.18
CA TYR A 111 6.28 5.46 -8.64
C TYR A 111 6.71 5.51 -7.18
N ILE A 112 6.28 4.54 -6.36
CA ILE A 112 6.70 4.48 -4.96
C ILE A 112 8.18 4.11 -4.85
N LEU A 113 8.66 3.13 -5.61
CA LEU A 113 10.07 2.75 -5.60
C LEU A 113 10.97 3.88 -6.10
N ALA A 114 10.58 4.57 -7.18
CA ALA A 114 11.30 5.74 -7.67
C ALA A 114 11.36 6.86 -6.61
N ARG A 115 10.23 7.17 -5.95
CA ARG A 115 10.20 8.18 -4.88
C ARG A 115 10.97 7.75 -3.64
N GLN A 116 10.99 6.46 -3.30
CA GLN A 116 11.79 5.96 -2.19
C GLN A 116 13.26 6.32 -2.38
N GLN A 117 13.79 6.21 -3.60
CA GLN A 117 15.17 6.60 -3.89
C GLN A 117 15.40 8.10 -3.66
N ILE A 118 14.47 8.94 -4.10
CA ILE A 118 14.52 10.39 -3.87
C ILE A 118 14.52 10.71 -2.37
N TYR A 119 13.59 10.12 -1.61
CA TYR A 119 13.51 10.35 -0.16
C TYR A 119 14.73 9.82 0.58
N ARG A 120 15.32 8.69 0.14
CA ARG A 120 16.59 8.19 0.71
C ARG A 120 17.71 9.22 0.55
N THR A 121 17.81 9.86 -0.61
CA THR A 121 18.83 10.90 -0.86
C THR A 121 18.57 12.19 -0.09
N VAL A 122 17.32 12.62 0.04
CA VAL A 122 16.99 13.88 0.75
C VAL A 122 17.02 13.73 2.27
N LEU A 123 16.76 12.53 2.80
CA LEU A 123 16.71 12.25 4.24
C LEU A 123 17.95 11.56 4.80
N SER A 124 18.94 11.24 3.95
CA SER A 124 20.25 10.80 4.41
C SER A 124 20.99 11.99 5.02
N PHE A 125 20.99 12.05 6.36
CA PHE A 125 21.86 12.91 7.16
C PHE A 125 23.23 12.26 7.37
#